data_AF-A0AAN6UPU8-F1
#
_entry.id   AF-A0AAN6UPU8-F1
#
_cell.length_a   1.000
_cell.length_b   1.000
_cell.length_c   1.000
_cell.angle_alpha   90.00
_cell.angle_beta   90.00
_cell.angle_gamma   90.00
#
_symmetry.space_group_name_H-M   'P 1'
#
loop_
_entity.id
_entity.type
_entity.pdbx_description
1 polymer ?
#
loop_
_entity_poly.entity_id
_entity_poly.type
_entity_poly.pdbx_seq_one_letter_code
_entity_poly.pdbx_strand_id
1 'polypeptide(L)'
;MPVGQDPLPSPSGLRGRFQSFRRATSPARAKTSQSPDSAKGALGLTLLHEPSEPRVDFIFVHGLNGGSKRTWSATSDPSTYWPKEWLPSEAGFRHVRVHSYGYDSDWTKSRQSTLTIHDFGQALLADLYNSPNLKKNGNTPIVLVAHSMGGLVVKKVRP
;
A
#
# COMPACT_ATOMS: atom_id res chain seq x y z
N MET A 1 72.59 -43.09 -1.96
CA MET A 1 72.45 -44.52 -2.32
C MET A 1 71.36 -45.12 -1.44
N PRO A 2 70.41 -45.96 -1.89
CA PRO A 2 70.04 -46.43 -3.26
C PRO A 2 68.65 -45.86 -3.68
N VAL A 3 68.26 -45.69 -4.95
CA VAL A 3 67.92 -46.64 -6.04
C VAL A 3 66.82 -47.65 -5.69
N GLY A 4 65.67 -47.51 -6.36
CA GLY A 4 64.55 -48.45 -6.38
C GLY A 4 63.48 -48.06 -7.40
N GLN A 5 63.67 -48.47 -8.66
CA GLN A 5 62.63 -48.76 -9.67
C GLN A 5 61.77 -49.95 -9.16
N ASP A 6 60.46 -50.16 -9.38
CA ASP A 6 59.53 -50.12 -10.52
C ASP A 6 58.09 -50.43 -9.95
N PRO A 7 56.96 -50.61 -10.70
CA PRO A 7 56.63 -50.26 -12.10
C PRO A 7 55.28 -49.50 -12.26
N LEU A 8 54.99 -49.08 -13.50
CA LEU A 8 53.68 -48.59 -13.97
C LEU A 8 52.64 -49.71 -14.14
N PRO A 9 51.34 -49.46 -13.88
CA PRO A 9 50.25 -50.15 -14.56
C PRO A 9 49.61 -49.32 -15.70
N SER A 10 49.28 -50.04 -16.78
CA SER A 10 48.68 -49.64 -18.07
C SER A 10 47.28 -48.99 -18.00
N PRO A 11 46.81 -48.34 -19.08
CA PRO A 11 45.75 -47.35 -19.04
C PRO A 11 44.36 -47.99 -19.14
N SER A 12 43.39 -47.39 -18.45
CA SER A 12 41.95 -47.61 -18.71
C SER A 12 41.30 -46.25 -18.81
N GLY A 13 40.93 -45.88 -20.04
CA GLY A 13 40.38 -44.58 -20.37
C GLY A 13 39.00 -44.36 -19.75
N LEU A 14 38.70 -43.10 -19.46
CA LEU A 14 37.33 -42.63 -19.35
C LEU A 14 37.25 -41.22 -19.93
N ARG A 15 36.37 -41.09 -20.92
CA ARG A 15 35.87 -39.85 -21.51
C ARG A 15 35.23 -38.98 -20.43
N GLY A 16 35.42 -37.67 -20.50
CA GLY A 16 34.60 -36.71 -19.77
C GLY A 16 35.11 -35.28 -19.94
N ARG A 17 34.68 -34.60 -20.99
CA ARG A 17 33.60 -33.60 -20.98
C ARG A 17 34.11 -32.21 -20.57
N PHE A 18 34.25 -31.35 -21.58
CA PHE A 18 34.51 -29.92 -21.46
C PHE A 18 33.57 -29.27 -20.44
N GLN A 19 34.14 -28.62 -19.42
CA GLN A 19 33.40 -27.77 -18.50
C GLN A 19 33.12 -26.44 -19.21
N SER A 20 31.84 -26.15 -19.45
CA SER A 20 31.40 -24.82 -19.83
C SER A 20 31.25 -23.98 -18.56
N PHE A 21 31.92 -22.83 -18.53
CA PHE A 21 31.73 -21.83 -17.48
C PHE A 21 30.31 -21.28 -17.56
N ARG A 22 29.46 -21.61 -16.58
CA ARG A 22 28.15 -20.96 -16.41
C ARG A 22 28.35 -19.61 -15.75
N ARG A 23 28.17 -18.54 -16.51
CA ARG A 23 28.03 -17.17 -16.00
C ARG A 23 26.75 -17.10 -15.17
N ALA A 24 26.87 -16.92 -13.85
CA ALA A 24 25.75 -16.69 -12.98
C ALA A 24 25.09 -15.35 -13.37
N THR A 25 23.88 -15.42 -13.91
CA THR A 25 23.03 -14.25 -14.09
C THR A 25 22.34 -13.96 -12.76
N SER A 26 22.74 -12.88 -12.09
CA SER A 26 21.96 -12.31 -10.99
C SER A 26 20.52 -12.06 -11.46
N PRO A 27 19.47 -12.38 -10.68
CA PRO A 27 18.12 -12.02 -11.05
C PRO A 27 18.03 -10.49 -11.04
N ALA A 28 17.78 -9.91 -12.21
CA ALA A 28 17.44 -8.51 -12.32
C ALA A 28 16.20 -8.26 -11.45
N ARG A 29 16.33 -7.38 -10.46
CA ARG A 29 15.21 -6.88 -9.65
C ARG A 29 14.13 -6.40 -10.60
N ALA A 30 13.02 -7.13 -10.69
CA ALA A 30 11.87 -6.75 -11.49
C ALA A 30 11.44 -5.36 -11.01
N LYS A 31 11.64 -4.34 -11.86
CA LYS A 31 11.01 -3.03 -11.66
C LYS A 31 9.53 -3.26 -11.92
N THR A 32 8.76 -3.49 -10.86
CA THR A 32 7.31 -3.48 -10.95
C THR A 32 6.92 -2.11 -11.47
N SER A 33 6.49 -2.04 -12.73
CA SER A 33 5.86 -0.87 -13.33
C SER A 33 4.54 -0.65 -12.59
N GLN A 34 4.58 0.06 -11.46
CA GLN A 34 3.38 0.46 -10.77
C GLN A 34 2.66 1.46 -11.67
N SER A 35 1.43 1.14 -12.07
CA SER A 35 0.58 2.10 -12.74
C SER A 35 0.40 3.33 -11.82
N PRO A 36 0.27 4.54 -12.38
CA PRO A 36 0.04 5.76 -11.59
C PRO A 36 -1.18 5.64 -10.65
N ASP A 37 -2.16 4.80 -10.98
CA ASP A 37 -3.33 4.51 -10.15
C ASP A 37 -2.99 3.71 -8.88
N SER A 38 -2.03 2.77 -8.95
CA SER A 38 -1.56 2.03 -7.77
C SER A 38 -0.90 2.97 -6.74
N ALA A 39 -0.21 4.00 -7.23
CA ALA A 39 0.42 5.01 -6.36
C ALA A 39 -0.61 5.94 -5.71
N LYS A 40 -1.75 6.23 -6.37
CA LYS A 40 -2.84 7.03 -5.77
C LYS A 40 -3.51 6.27 -4.62
N GLY A 41 -3.69 4.96 -4.77
CA GLY A 41 -4.47 4.13 -3.85
C GLY A 41 -5.91 3.96 -4.33
N ALA A 42 -6.65 3.09 -3.64
CA ALA A 42 -8.02 2.73 -4.01
C ALA A 42 -9.02 3.88 -3.82
N LEU A 43 -10.08 3.87 -4.64
CA LEU A 43 -11.29 4.67 -4.43
C LEU A 43 -12.20 4.01 -3.38
N GLY A 44 -13.09 4.82 -2.79
CA GLY A 44 -14.00 4.39 -1.73
C GLY A 44 -13.30 4.20 -0.38
N LEU A 45 -14.04 3.65 0.59
CA LEU A 45 -13.53 3.38 1.92
C LEU A 45 -12.70 2.10 1.97
N THR A 46 -11.46 2.20 2.46
CA THR A 46 -10.53 1.08 2.60
C THR A 46 -10.08 0.93 4.05
N LEU A 47 -10.23 -0.27 4.63
CA LEU A 47 -9.68 -0.62 5.93
C LEU A 47 -8.16 -0.81 5.82
N LEU A 48 -7.40 -0.11 6.66
CA LEU A 48 -5.93 -0.21 6.71
C LEU A 48 -5.45 -1.01 7.91
N HIS A 49 -6.12 -0.87 9.05
CA HIS A 49 -5.77 -1.52 10.30
C HIS A 49 -7.02 -1.74 11.16
N GLU A 50 -7.23 -2.97 11.63
CA GLU A 50 -8.26 -3.35 12.59
C GLU A 50 -7.60 -3.77 13.92
N PRO A 51 -7.83 -3.02 15.01
CA PRO A 51 -7.37 -3.43 16.34
C PRO A 51 -8.31 -4.49 16.92
N SER A 52 -7.86 -5.23 17.94
CA SER A 52 -8.69 -6.22 18.63
C SER A 52 -9.91 -5.61 19.34
N GLU A 53 -9.74 -4.40 19.88
CA GLU A 53 -10.80 -3.65 20.56
C GLU A 53 -10.83 -2.20 20.03
N PRO A 54 -11.58 -1.94 18.94
CA PRO A 54 -11.68 -0.61 18.36
C PRO A 54 -12.52 0.30 19.26
N ARG A 55 -11.90 1.40 19.69
CA ARG A 55 -12.51 2.45 20.52
C ARG A 55 -12.73 3.76 19.77
N VAL A 56 -12.00 3.98 18.67
CA VAL A 56 -12.16 5.16 17.79
C VAL A 56 -11.88 4.75 16.34
N ASP A 57 -12.59 5.36 15.40
CA ASP A 57 -12.42 5.19 13.96
C ASP A 57 -11.75 6.41 13.34
N PHE A 58 -10.59 6.24 12.71
CA PHE A 58 -9.92 7.30 11.96
C PHE A 58 -10.14 7.09 10.47
N ILE A 59 -10.68 8.09 9.78
CA ILE A 59 -10.88 8.06 8.33
C ILE A 59 -10.05 9.16 7.68
N PHE A 60 -9.03 8.76 6.93
CA PHE A 60 -8.12 9.65 6.24
C PHE A 60 -8.67 10.02 4.85
N VAL A 61 -8.95 11.30 4.62
CA VAL A 61 -9.55 11.82 3.38
C VAL A 61 -8.56 12.72 2.65
N HIS A 62 -8.16 12.32 1.44
CA HIS A 62 -7.16 13.06 0.67
C HIS A 62 -7.70 14.36 0.04
N GLY A 63 -6.78 15.17 -0.50
CA GLY A 63 -7.09 16.42 -1.21
C GLY A 63 -6.97 16.32 -2.73
N LEU A 64 -6.94 17.49 -3.38
CA LEU A 64 -6.89 17.65 -4.84
C LEU A 64 -5.63 17.03 -5.46
N ASN A 65 -5.77 16.39 -6.62
CA ASN A 65 -4.69 15.69 -7.33
C ASN A 65 -3.88 14.78 -6.38
N GLY A 66 -4.56 14.23 -5.39
CA GLY A 66 -4.01 13.37 -4.35
C GLY A 66 -4.42 11.92 -4.59
N GLY A 67 -4.38 11.15 -3.53
CA GLY A 67 -4.93 9.81 -3.50
C GLY A 67 -4.98 9.30 -2.07
N SER A 68 -5.81 8.28 -1.84
CA SER A 68 -6.02 7.68 -0.51
C SER A 68 -4.72 7.16 0.12
N LYS A 69 -3.73 6.78 -0.71
CA LYS A 69 -2.38 6.43 -0.26
C LYS A 69 -1.40 7.59 -0.40
N ARG A 70 -1.25 8.13 -1.62
CA ARG A 70 -0.19 9.12 -1.96
C ARG A 70 -0.12 10.31 -1.00
N THR A 71 -1.27 10.82 -0.58
CA THR A 71 -1.36 12.02 0.27
C THR A 71 -0.71 11.81 1.64
N TRP A 72 -0.68 10.57 2.11
CA TRP A 72 -0.19 10.19 3.42
C TRP A 72 1.08 9.34 3.33
N SER A 73 1.80 9.47 2.22
CA SER A 73 3.10 8.84 2.01
C SER A 73 4.16 9.91 1.76
N ALA A 74 5.34 9.76 2.36
CA ALA A 74 6.47 10.67 2.08
C ALA A 74 7.05 10.43 0.68
N THR A 75 6.98 9.19 0.19
CA THR A 75 7.50 8.77 -1.12
C THR A 75 6.55 7.79 -1.80
N SER A 76 6.92 7.27 -2.97
CA SER A 76 6.21 6.17 -3.61
C SER A 76 6.47 4.80 -2.96
N ASP A 77 7.40 4.72 -2.00
CA ASP A 77 7.63 3.49 -1.23
C ASP A 77 6.43 3.21 -0.31
N PRO A 78 5.80 2.02 -0.42
CA PRO A 78 4.69 1.63 0.45
C PRO A 78 4.99 1.73 1.95
N SER A 79 6.23 1.53 2.37
CA SER A 79 6.66 1.62 3.78
C SER A 79 6.53 3.04 4.36
N THR A 80 6.42 4.05 3.50
CA THR A 80 6.23 5.44 3.94
C THR A 80 4.77 5.84 4.11
N TYR A 81 3.82 4.91 3.87
CA TYR A 81 2.39 5.14 4.07
C TYR A 81 2.01 5.11 5.56
N TRP A 82 2.30 6.20 6.25
CA TRP A 82 2.31 6.25 7.71
C TRP A 82 0.98 5.92 8.40
N PRO A 83 -0.23 6.17 7.85
CA PRO A 83 -1.47 5.77 8.51
C PRO A 83 -1.60 4.25 8.67
N LYS A 84 -0.96 3.48 7.78
CA LYS A 84 -0.95 2.02 7.84
C LYS A 84 0.31 1.50 8.56
N GLU A 85 1.47 2.06 8.26
CA GLU A 85 2.74 1.46 8.64
C GLU A 85 3.21 1.89 10.05
N TRP A 86 3.07 3.18 10.40
CA TRP A 86 3.57 3.70 11.68
C TRP A 86 2.45 3.88 12.71
N LEU A 87 1.32 4.49 12.32
CA LEU A 87 0.27 4.89 13.25
C LEU A 87 -0.25 3.74 14.14
N PRO A 88 -0.49 2.52 13.63
CA PRO A 88 -0.96 1.42 14.48
C PRO A 88 0.07 0.92 15.51
N SER A 89 1.36 1.17 15.27
CA SER A 89 2.44 0.77 16.19
C SER A 89 2.62 1.73 17.36
N GLU A 90 2.07 2.93 17.26
CA GLU A 90 2.16 3.95 18.30
C GLU A 90 1.24 3.60 19.48
N ALA A 91 1.79 3.56 20.71
CA ALA A 91 1.10 3.02 21.88
C ALA A 91 -0.22 3.74 22.22
N GLY A 92 -0.30 5.03 21.90
CA GLY A 92 -1.51 5.84 22.06
C GLY A 92 -2.65 5.49 21.10
N PHE A 93 -2.33 4.85 19.96
CA PHE A 93 -3.29 4.54 18.89
C PHE A 93 -3.64 3.05 18.77
N ARG A 94 -3.22 2.21 19.73
CA ARG A 94 -3.47 0.75 19.73
C ARG A 94 -4.94 0.32 19.64
N HIS A 95 -5.88 1.22 19.97
CA HIS A 95 -7.32 0.97 19.92
C HIS A 95 -8.00 1.74 18.78
N VAL A 96 -7.22 2.30 17.86
CA VAL A 96 -7.73 3.07 16.73
C VAL A 96 -7.82 2.17 15.51
N ARG A 97 -9.02 2.07 14.97
CA ARG A 97 -9.23 1.47 13.65
C ARG A 97 -8.98 2.52 12.59
N VAL A 98 -8.20 2.16 11.58
CA VAL A 98 -7.74 3.10 10.57
C VAL A 98 -8.32 2.75 9.22
N HIS A 99 -8.92 3.74 8.57
CA HIS A 99 -9.37 3.68 7.19
C HIS A 99 -8.79 4.83 6.37
N SER A 100 -8.69 4.64 5.07
CA SER A 100 -8.51 5.73 4.10
C SER A 100 -9.69 5.77 3.15
N TYR A 101 -10.03 6.97 2.70
CA TYR A 101 -11.07 7.19 1.71
C TYR A 101 -10.48 7.81 0.45
N GLY A 102 -10.78 7.20 -0.71
CA GLY A 102 -10.39 7.69 -2.02
C GLY A 102 -11.56 8.20 -2.85
N TYR A 103 -11.38 9.32 -3.53
CA TYR A 103 -12.32 9.82 -4.54
C TYR A 103 -11.56 10.40 -5.74
N ASP A 104 -12.21 10.55 -6.89
CA ASP A 104 -11.55 11.13 -8.05
C ASP A 104 -11.28 12.63 -7.80
N SER A 105 -10.02 12.96 -7.56
CA SER A 105 -9.57 14.31 -7.23
C SER A 105 -8.81 14.98 -8.37
N ASP A 106 -8.84 14.40 -9.58
CA ASP A 106 -8.13 14.96 -10.73
C ASP A 106 -8.93 16.13 -11.32
N TRP A 107 -8.55 17.35 -10.95
CA TRP A 107 -9.22 18.57 -11.43
C TRP A 107 -9.15 18.77 -12.95
N THR A 108 -8.12 18.21 -13.59
CA THR A 108 -8.01 18.25 -15.05
C THR A 108 -9.13 17.45 -15.71
N LYS A 109 -9.56 16.34 -15.09
CA LYS A 109 -10.74 15.57 -15.49
C LYS A 109 -12.04 16.23 -15.01
N SER A 110 -12.03 16.96 -13.89
CA SER A 110 -13.24 17.66 -13.39
C SER A 110 -13.74 18.80 -14.29
N ARG A 111 -12.93 19.30 -15.23
CA ARG A 111 -13.42 20.18 -16.31
C ARG A 111 -14.31 19.45 -17.33
N GLN A 112 -14.25 18.11 -17.35
CA GLN A 112 -15.05 17.23 -18.21
C GLN A 112 -16.04 16.36 -17.41
N SER A 113 -15.81 16.18 -16.11
CA SER A 113 -16.66 15.44 -15.18
C SER A 113 -17.65 16.36 -14.47
N THR A 114 -18.88 15.90 -14.28
CA THR A 114 -19.96 16.62 -13.60
C THR A 114 -19.91 16.47 -12.08
N LEU A 115 -19.00 15.66 -11.53
CA LEU A 115 -18.94 15.37 -10.11
C LEU A 115 -18.42 16.57 -9.32
N THR A 116 -19.19 16.95 -8.30
CA THR A 116 -18.94 18.08 -7.42
C THR A 116 -18.39 17.62 -6.07
N ILE A 117 -17.87 18.57 -5.29
CA ILE A 117 -17.50 18.34 -3.88
C ILE A 117 -18.68 17.78 -3.08
N HIS A 118 -19.91 18.17 -3.44
CA HIS A 118 -21.11 17.63 -2.81
C HIS A 118 -21.26 16.13 -3.10
N ASP A 119 -21.08 15.70 -4.34
CA ASP A 119 -21.22 14.29 -4.74
C ASP A 119 -20.18 13.41 -4.05
N PHE A 120 -18.94 13.88 -3.93
CA PHE A 120 -17.92 13.19 -3.14
C PHE A 120 -18.28 13.10 -1.66
N GLY A 121 -18.91 14.13 -1.09
CA GLY A 121 -19.39 14.11 0.29
C GLY A 121 -20.50 13.09 0.51
N GLN A 122 -21.46 13.01 -0.42
CA GLN A 122 -22.55 12.03 -0.37
C GLN A 122 -22.04 10.60 -0.56
N ALA A 123 -21.09 10.39 -1.48
CA ALA A 123 -20.45 9.10 -1.67
C ALA A 123 -19.68 8.66 -0.41
N LEU A 124 -18.95 9.58 0.23
CA LEU A 124 -18.28 9.31 1.51
C LEU A 124 -19.29 8.92 2.60
N LEU A 125 -20.38 9.68 2.74
CA LEU A 125 -21.43 9.37 3.72
C LEU A 125 -22.03 7.98 3.49
N ALA A 126 -22.34 7.65 2.22
CA ALA A 126 -22.88 6.34 1.85
C ALA A 126 -21.91 5.20 2.19
N ASP A 127 -20.62 5.36 1.89
CA ASP A 127 -19.60 4.34 2.20
C ASP A 127 -19.41 4.17 3.71
N LEU A 128 -19.45 5.28 4.49
CA LEU A 128 -19.40 5.20 5.95
C LEU A 128 -20.62 4.44 6.52
N TYR A 129 -21.81 4.67 6.00
CA TYR A 129 -23.05 4.02 6.47
C TYR A 129 -23.10 2.53 6.10
N ASN A 130 -22.57 2.18 4.92
CA ASN A 130 -22.60 0.82 4.38
C ASN A 130 -21.39 -0.03 4.76
N SER A 131 -20.39 0.56 5.43
CA SER A 131 -19.19 -0.15 5.83
C SER A 131 -19.50 -1.31 6.79
N PRO A 132 -19.03 -2.54 6.50
CA PRO A 132 -19.14 -3.66 7.43
C PRO A 132 -18.18 -3.54 8.61
N ASN A 133 -17.13 -2.73 8.46
CA ASN A 133 -16.14 -2.53 9.51
C ASN A 133 -16.62 -1.50 10.53
N LEU A 134 -17.32 -0.44 10.11
CA LEU A 134 -17.80 0.58 11.03
C LEU A 134 -18.97 0.06 11.87
N LYS A 135 -18.87 0.20 13.19
CA LYS A 135 -19.91 -0.30 14.11
C LYS A 135 -21.13 0.62 14.03
N LYS A 136 -22.27 0.08 13.60
CA LYS A 136 -23.55 0.81 13.52
C LYS A 136 -24.15 1.14 14.89
N ASN A 137 -23.63 0.53 15.95
CA ASN A 137 -24.24 0.52 17.28
C ASN A 137 -23.80 1.72 18.15
N GLY A 138 -23.24 2.77 17.55
CA GLY A 138 -23.06 4.10 18.16
C GLY A 138 -21.91 4.28 19.16
N ASN A 139 -21.26 3.21 19.62
CA ASN A 139 -20.28 3.31 20.70
C ASN A 139 -18.83 3.60 20.27
N THR A 140 -18.56 3.72 18.96
CA THR A 140 -17.23 4.01 18.43
C THR A 140 -17.26 5.35 17.68
N PRO A 141 -16.72 6.44 18.25
CA PRO A 141 -16.68 7.74 17.57
C PRO A 141 -15.81 7.70 16.32
N ILE A 142 -16.21 8.47 15.31
CA ILE A 142 -15.47 8.66 14.06
C ILE A 142 -14.73 10.00 14.09
N VAL A 143 -13.45 9.99 13.77
CA VAL A 143 -12.60 11.16 13.56
C VAL A 143 -12.18 11.20 12.10
N LEU A 144 -12.55 12.29 11.42
CA LEU A 144 -12.20 12.54 10.02
C LEU A 144 -10.92 13.35 9.95
N VAL A 145 -9.88 12.80 9.34
CA VAL A 145 -8.59 13.48 9.13
C VAL A 145 -8.49 13.86 7.66
N ALA A 146 -8.61 15.14 7.36
CA ALA A 146 -8.73 15.61 5.98
C ALA A 146 -7.59 16.55 5.58
N HIS A 147 -7.13 16.43 4.33
CA HIS A 147 -6.13 17.32 3.76
C HIS A 147 -6.74 18.23 2.68
N SER A 148 -6.50 19.55 2.78
CA SER A 148 -6.86 20.55 1.77
C SER A 148 -8.33 20.41 1.31
N MET A 149 -8.60 20.19 0.00
CA MET A 149 -9.95 20.00 -0.57
C MET A 149 -10.74 18.87 0.11
N GLY A 150 -10.06 17.85 0.66
CA GLY A 150 -10.72 16.79 1.43
C GLY A 150 -11.51 17.33 2.62
N GLY A 151 -11.10 18.46 3.20
CA GLY A 151 -11.85 19.12 4.27
C GLY A 151 -13.19 19.68 3.79
N LEU A 152 -13.28 20.12 2.53
CA LEU A 152 -14.54 20.55 1.92
C LEU A 152 -15.45 19.36 1.65
N VAL A 153 -14.90 18.23 1.22
CA VAL A 153 -15.64 16.96 1.05
C VAL A 153 -16.20 16.52 2.40
N VAL A 154 -15.36 16.46 3.43
CA VAL A 154 -15.79 16.13 4.80
C VAL A 154 -16.88 17.08 5.30
N LYS A 155 -16.78 18.38 5.03
CA LYS A 155 -17.83 19.35 5.41
C LYS A 155 -19.19 19.07 4.75
N LYS A 156 -19.22 18.38 3.61
CA LYS A 156 -20.46 17.98 2.92
C LYS A 156 -21.03 16.65 3.43
N VAL A 157 -20.30 15.93 4.28
CA VAL A 157 -20.82 14.78 5.01
C VAL A 157 -21.77 15.32 6.09
N ARG A 158 -23.06 15.28 5.81
CA ARG A 158 -24.10 15.60 6.79
C ARG A 158 -25.12 14.46 6.81
N PRO A 159 -25.42 13.90 8.00
CA PRO A 159 -26.59 13.05 8.19
C PRO A 159 -27.88 13.77 7.82
#